data_AF-A0A1I3NVC8-F1
#
_entry.id   AF-A0A1I3NVC8-F1
#
_cell.length_a   1.000
_cell.length_b   1.000
_cell.length_c   1.000
_cell.angle_alpha   90.00
_cell.angle_beta   90.00
_cell.angle_gamma   90.00
#
_symmetry.space_group_name_H-M   'P 1'
#
loop_
_entity.id
_entity.type
_entity.pdbx_description
1 polymer ?
#
loop_
_entity_poly.entity_id
_entity_poly.type
_entity_poly.pdbx_seq_one_letter_code
_entity_poly.pdbx_strand_id
1 'polypeptide(L)'
;MVAGRTDAGVHATGQVVHVDVVPLRGPSGRLPVDEHGIPDLERMCHRWNRYLPGDVRVLSARVAPAGFDARFSAVRRHYRYRVSDARWGVDPLLRRDTLAWGRPLSVTALNEASEALLGLRDFASFCKFREGSTTIRELQQFAWQRLDAHLIEARVSADAFCHSMVRSLVGALLLVGDGRRPIGWPAEVLRSKTRDSAVAPAHGLTLIGVDYPPDDELAARAEQTRALRQPTEAS
;
A
#
# COMPACT_ATOMS: atom_id res chain seq x y z
N MET A 1 5.77 -11.72 -9.83
CA MET A 1 5.00 -10.44 -9.76
C MET A 1 5.09 -9.79 -8.37
N VAL A 2 4.64 -8.54 -8.21
CA VAL A 2 4.57 -7.82 -6.91
C VAL A 2 3.13 -7.66 -6.41
N ALA A 3 2.93 -7.56 -5.10
CA ALA A 3 1.61 -7.45 -4.49
C ALA A 3 0.89 -6.13 -4.78
N GLY A 4 1.62 -5.04 -4.81
CA GLY A 4 1.12 -3.72 -5.21
C GLY A 4 2.25 -2.85 -5.72
N ARG A 5 2.03 -2.16 -6.85
CA ARG A 5 2.98 -1.17 -7.32
C ARG A 5 2.93 0.06 -6.41
N THR A 6 4.09 0.53 -5.99
CA THR A 6 4.26 1.83 -5.32
C THR A 6 4.68 2.90 -6.34
N ASP A 7 4.27 4.15 -6.11
CA ASP A 7 4.68 5.29 -6.94
C ASP A 7 6.11 5.74 -6.58
N ALA A 8 6.75 6.53 -7.46
CA ALA A 8 8.06 7.09 -7.18
C ALA A 8 8.05 7.90 -5.88
N GLY A 9 8.99 7.60 -4.98
CA GLY A 9 9.10 8.20 -3.66
C GLY A 9 8.23 7.58 -2.57
N VAL A 10 7.42 6.55 -2.87
CA VAL A 10 6.67 5.79 -1.85
C VAL A 10 7.53 4.64 -1.32
N HIS A 11 7.52 4.44 0.00
CA HIS A 11 8.28 3.38 0.67
C HIS A 11 7.49 2.08 0.81
N ALA A 12 8.17 0.99 1.18
CA ALA A 12 7.51 -0.25 1.57
C ALA A 12 8.31 -1.00 2.65
N THR A 13 7.61 -1.47 3.68
CA THR A 13 8.14 -2.42 4.68
C THR A 13 7.46 -3.78 4.58
N GLY A 14 6.28 -3.85 3.97
CA GLY A 14 5.48 -5.08 3.82
C GLY A 14 5.19 -5.44 2.36
N GLN A 15 6.09 -5.12 1.42
CA GLN A 15 5.94 -5.56 0.04
C GLN A 15 6.15 -7.07 -0.08
N VAL A 16 5.30 -7.72 -0.87
CA VAL A 16 5.44 -9.15 -1.20
C VAL A 16 5.65 -9.31 -2.70
N VAL A 17 6.61 -10.16 -3.05
CA VAL A 17 6.97 -10.49 -4.43
C VAL A 17 7.02 -12.00 -4.56
N HIS A 18 6.48 -12.53 -5.66
CA HIS A 18 6.71 -13.92 -6.05
C HIS A 18 7.51 -13.97 -7.36
N VAL A 19 8.28 -15.02 -7.53
CA VAL A 19 9.04 -15.32 -8.75
C VAL A 19 9.01 -16.82 -8.97
N ASP A 20 8.89 -17.23 -10.23
CA ASP A 20 9.11 -18.61 -10.62
C ASP A 20 10.61 -18.82 -10.78
N VAL A 21 11.13 -19.91 -10.21
CA VAL A 21 12.55 -20.23 -10.22
C VAL A 21 12.77 -21.65 -10.71
N VAL A 22 13.89 -21.88 -11.40
CA VAL A 22 14.32 -23.22 -11.77
C VAL A 22 15.02 -23.84 -10.55
N PRO A 23 14.62 -25.05 -10.12
CA PRO A 23 15.32 -25.77 -9.05
C PRO A 23 16.81 -25.91 -9.32
N LEU A 24 17.63 -25.69 -8.29
CA LEU A 24 19.07 -25.82 -8.41
C LEU A 24 19.46 -27.30 -8.50
N ARG A 25 20.41 -27.62 -9.38
CA ARG A 25 20.86 -29.00 -9.58
C ARG A 25 22.10 -29.31 -8.73
N GLY A 26 21.97 -30.34 -7.89
CA GLY A 26 23.07 -31.08 -7.25
C GLY A 26 23.82 -30.36 -6.13
N PRO A 27 24.68 -31.08 -5.39
CA PRO A 27 25.49 -30.51 -4.32
C PRO A 27 26.63 -29.69 -4.94
N SER A 28 26.33 -28.52 -5.48
CA SER A 28 27.35 -27.52 -5.73
C SER A 28 27.88 -27.11 -4.36
N GLY A 29 29.13 -27.44 -4.02
CA GLY A 29 29.67 -27.34 -2.66
C GLY A 29 29.62 -25.94 -2.01
N ARG A 30 29.13 -24.92 -2.73
CA ARG A 30 28.94 -23.55 -2.24
C ARG A 30 27.51 -23.23 -1.78
N LEU A 31 26.52 -24.04 -2.17
CA LEU A 31 25.12 -23.86 -1.78
C LEU A 31 24.41 -25.24 -1.71
N PRO A 32 24.28 -25.83 -0.52
CA PRO A 32 23.50 -27.05 -0.31
C PRO A 32 22.02 -26.79 -0.64
N VAL A 33 21.36 -27.80 -1.19
CA VAL A 33 19.94 -27.78 -1.55
C VAL A 33 19.28 -29.06 -1.08
N ASP A 34 17.98 -29.01 -0.82
CA ASP A 34 17.16 -30.19 -0.47
C ASP A 34 16.87 -31.08 -1.69
N GLU A 35 16.06 -32.13 -1.48
CA GLU A 35 15.64 -33.06 -2.53
C GLU A 35 14.84 -32.43 -3.67
N HIS A 36 14.27 -31.24 -3.44
CA HIS A 36 13.53 -30.45 -4.41
C HIS A 36 14.40 -29.38 -5.09
N GLY A 37 15.70 -29.33 -4.80
CA GLY A 37 16.62 -28.34 -5.35
C GLY A 37 16.44 -26.95 -4.75
N ILE A 38 15.86 -26.86 -3.55
CA ILE A 38 15.60 -25.60 -2.84
C ILE A 38 16.72 -25.35 -1.83
N PRO A 39 17.41 -24.21 -1.88
CA PRO A 39 18.41 -23.86 -0.89
C PRO A 39 17.75 -23.40 0.42
N ASP A 40 18.54 -23.38 1.50
CA ASP A 40 18.18 -22.67 2.74
C ASP A 40 17.84 -21.20 2.42
N LEU A 41 16.56 -20.85 2.52
CA LEU A 41 16.03 -19.56 2.10
C LEU A 41 16.44 -18.42 3.05
N GLU A 42 16.74 -18.72 4.32
CA GLU A 42 17.26 -17.74 5.26
C GLU A 42 18.68 -17.34 4.85
N ARG A 43 19.55 -18.33 4.58
CA ARG A 43 20.89 -18.08 4.03
C ARG A 43 20.83 -17.37 2.68
N MET A 44 19.83 -17.67 1.85
CA MET A 44 19.66 -16.97 0.58
C MET A 44 19.27 -15.50 0.76
N CYS A 45 18.37 -15.17 1.69
CA CYS A 45 18.06 -13.77 2.02
C CYS A 45 19.33 -12.99 2.38
N HIS A 46 20.21 -13.55 3.21
CA HIS A 46 21.49 -12.93 3.54
C HIS A 46 22.38 -12.72 2.32
N ARG A 47 22.44 -13.69 1.40
CA ARG A 47 23.24 -13.56 0.16
C ARG A 47 22.66 -12.50 -0.77
N TRP A 48 21.36 -12.49 -1.02
CA TRP A 48 20.71 -11.47 -1.87
C TRP A 48 20.94 -10.07 -1.31
N ASN A 49 20.81 -9.89 0.01
CA ASN A 49 21.03 -8.60 0.67
C ASN A 49 22.47 -8.05 0.53
N ARG A 50 23.46 -8.88 0.16
CA ARG A 50 24.83 -8.40 -0.16
C ARG A 50 24.95 -7.80 -1.56
N TYR A 51 24.06 -8.18 -2.49
CA TYR A 51 24.04 -7.67 -3.86
C TYR A 51 23.06 -6.51 -4.06
N LEU A 52 22.10 -6.35 -3.14
CA LEU A 52 21.10 -5.30 -3.22
C LEU A 52 21.66 -3.92 -2.80
N PRO A 53 21.16 -2.83 -3.40
CA PRO A 53 21.51 -1.48 -2.98
C PRO A 53 21.09 -1.22 -1.52
N GLY A 54 21.65 -0.19 -0.89
CA GLY A 54 21.48 0.09 0.54
C GLY A 54 20.02 0.30 1.00
N ASP A 55 19.11 0.58 0.08
CA ASP A 55 17.71 0.93 0.29
C ASP A 55 16.72 -0.20 -0.05
N VAL A 56 17.21 -1.39 -0.42
CA VAL A 56 16.37 -2.57 -0.68
C VAL A 56 16.86 -3.76 0.13
N ARG A 57 15.95 -4.41 0.87
CA ARG A 57 16.25 -5.61 1.65
C ARG A 57 15.17 -6.67 1.46
N VAL A 58 15.60 -7.92 1.30
CA VAL A 58 14.74 -9.11 1.42
C VAL A 58 14.75 -9.50 2.88
N LEU A 59 13.58 -9.42 3.52
CA LEU A 59 13.42 -9.70 4.95
C LEU A 59 13.19 -11.20 5.22
N SER A 60 12.51 -11.89 4.30
CA SER A 60 12.19 -13.31 4.41
C SER A 60 11.86 -13.87 3.03
N ALA A 61 12.03 -15.19 2.88
CA ALA A 61 11.57 -15.92 1.70
C ALA A 61 11.03 -17.29 2.13
N ARG A 62 10.01 -17.76 1.41
CA ARG A 62 9.43 -19.10 1.56
C ARG A 62 9.04 -19.65 0.21
N VAL A 63 8.94 -20.97 0.11
CA VAL A 63 8.30 -21.61 -1.04
C VAL A 63 6.84 -21.19 -1.06
N ALA A 64 6.38 -20.64 -2.18
CA ALA A 64 5.00 -20.24 -2.31
C ALA A 64 4.11 -21.47 -2.55
N PRO A 65 2.92 -21.55 -1.95
CA PRO A 65 1.93 -22.56 -2.31
C PRO A 65 1.59 -22.51 -3.80
N ALA A 66 1.17 -23.65 -4.35
CA ALA A 66 0.77 -23.74 -5.76
C ALA A 66 -0.35 -22.75 -6.07
N GLY A 67 -0.24 -22.05 -7.21
CA GLY A 67 -1.23 -21.06 -7.64
C GLY A 67 -1.17 -19.71 -6.90
N PHE A 68 -0.24 -19.51 -5.97
CA PHE A 68 -0.05 -18.22 -5.32
C PHE A 68 0.29 -17.12 -6.33
N ASP A 69 -0.43 -16.00 -6.24
CA ASP A 69 -0.07 -14.78 -6.93
C ASP A 69 -0.05 -13.61 -5.95
N ALA A 70 1.14 -13.11 -5.66
CA ALA A 70 1.35 -11.95 -4.79
C ALA A 70 0.35 -10.79 -5.02
N ARG A 71 -0.09 -10.54 -6.26
CA ARG A 71 -1.06 -9.49 -6.58
C ARG A 71 -2.51 -9.96 -6.48
N PHE A 72 -2.83 -11.07 -7.12
CA PHE A 72 -4.21 -11.52 -7.30
C PHE A 72 -4.73 -12.33 -6.11
N SER A 73 -3.87 -13.01 -5.35
CA SER A 73 -4.26 -13.70 -4.12
C SER A 73 -4.45 -12.73 -2.94
N ALA A 74 -3.96 -11.49 -3.02
CA ALA A 74 -4.07 -10.52 -1.92
C ALA A 74 -5.52 -10.12 -1.64
N VAL A 75 -5.90 -10.10 -0.36
CA VAL A 75 -7.24 -9.70 0.12
C VAL A 75 -7.27 -8.31 0.73
N ARG A 76 -6.17 -7.83 1.30
CA ARG A 76 -6.03 -6.45 1.79
C ARG A 76 -4.63 -5.92 1.57
N ARG A 77 -4.52 -4.61 1.48
CA ARG A 77 -3.25 -3.88 1.49
C ARG A 77 -3.32 -2.81 2.57
N HIS A 78 -2.24 -2.65 3.31
CA HIS A 78 -2.14 -1.74 4.44
C HIS A 78 -1.08 -0.69 4.15
N TYR A 79 -1.48 0.57 4.24
CA TYR A 79 -0.59 1.71 4.13
C TYR A 79 -0.55 2.48 5.44
N ARG A 80 0.60 3.11 5.71
CA ARG A 80 0.66 4.24 6.62
C ARG A 80 1.05 5.52 5.88
N TYR A 81 0.58 6.65 6.37
CA TYR A 81 1.06 7.96 5.95
C TYR A 81 1.51 8.76 7.17
N ARG A 82 2.74 9.30 7.16
CA ARG A 82 3.25 10.13 8.26
C ARG A 82 3.32 11.60 7.88
N VAL A 83 2.92 12.44 8.82
CA VAL A 83 2.95 13.90 8.69
C VAL A 83 3.41 14.53 10.00
N SER A 84 4.25 15.56 9.89
CA SER A 84 4.62 16.47 10.96
C SER A 84 3.82 17.76 10.86
N ASP A 85 3.13 18.12 11.92
CA ASP A 85 2.37 19.37 12.03
C ASP A 85 3.15 20.52 12.71
N ALA A 86 4.43 20.28 13.02
CA ALA A 86 5.34 21.26 13.61
C ALA A 86 5.57 22.46 12.67
N ARG A 87 5.46 23.68 13.21
CA ARG A 87 5.61 24.94 12.46
C ARG A 87 7.00 25.13 11.84
N TRP A 88 8.04 24.55 12.44
CA TRP A 88 9.43 24.60 11.98
C TRP A 88 9.79 23.46 11.00
N GLY A 89 8.84 22.57 10.70
CA GLY A 89 9.05 21.44 9.79
C GLY A 89 9.25 20.11 10.49
N VAL A 90 9.59 19.09 9.71
CA VAL A 90 9.80 17.71 10.18
C VAL A 90 11.17 17.56 10.84
N ASP A 91 11.26 16.67 11.84
CA ASP A 91 12.55 16.21 12.38
C ASP A 91 13.49 15.80 11.24
N PRO A 92 14.73 16.33 11.18
CA PRO A 92 15.70 15.96 10.15
C PRO A 92 15.90 14.46 9.97
N LEU A 93 15.76 13.63 11.01
CA LEU A 93 15.89 12.17 10.92
C LEU A 93 14.68 11.50 10.24
N LEU A 94 13.50 12.12 10.32
CA LEU A 94 12.24 11.62 9.73
C LEU A 94 11.93 12.24 8.37
N ARG A 95 12.72 13.21 7.89
CA ARG A 95 12.47 13.97 6.66
C ARG A 95 12.26 13.15 5.37
N ARG A 96 12.69 11.88 5.38
CA ARG A 96 12.57 10.98 4.22
C ARG A 96 11.27 10.18 4.22
N ASP A 97 10.62 9.98 5.36
CA ASP A 97 9.42 9.14 5.50
C ASP A 97 8.21 9.89 6.07
N THR A 98 8.35 11.18 6.37
CA THR A 98 7.34 12.00 7.04
C THR A 98 7.20 13.36 6.35
N LEU A 99 5.96 13.71 5.97
CA LEU A 99 5.63 14.98 5.34
C LEU A 99 5.76 16.15 6.33
N ALA A 100 6.46 17.22 5.98
CA ALA A 100 6.38 18.49 6.72
C ALA A 100 5.15 19.29 6.26
N TRP A 101 4.12 19.40 7.11
CA TRP A 101 2.91 20.18 6.78
C TRP A 101 2.97 21.62 7.30
N GLY A 102 3.63 21.87 8.43
CA GLY A 102 3.90 23.22 8.94
C GLY A 102 2.68 23.93 9.54
N ARG A 103 1.54 23.24 9.68
CA ARG A 103 0.29 23.77 10.25
C ARG A 103 -0.28 22.77 11.24
N PRO A 104 -0.81 23.20 12.40
CA PRO A 104 -1.46 22.30 13.34
C PRO A 104 -2.58 21.49 12.67
N LEU A 105 -2.68 20.21 13.02
CA LEU A 105 -3.69 19.30 12.49
C LEU A 105 -4.60 18.79 13.63
N SER A 106 -5.91 18.95 13.45
CA SER A 106 -6.92 18.34 14.32
C SER A 106 -7.11 16.87 13.95
N VAL A 107 -6.59 15.96 14.80
CA VAL A 107 -6.77 14.51 14.63
C VAL A 107 -8.24 14.11 14.71
N THR A 108 -9.03 14.80 15.53
CA THR A 108 -10.48 14.60 15.61
C THR A 108 -11.14 14.91 14.27
N ALA A 109 -10.87 16.07 13.67
CA ALA A 109 -11.45 16.45 12.38
C ALA A 109 -10.98 15.50 11.25
N LEU A 110 -9.72 15.05 11.30
CA LEU A 110 -9.18 14.06 10.36
C LEU A 110 -9.95 12.74 10.44
N ASN A 111 -10.24 12.25 11.65
CA ASN A 111 -10.98 11.01 11.86
C ASN A 111 -12.45 11.14 11.47
N GLU A 112 -13.14 12.21 11.88
CA GLU A 112 -14.54 12.46 11.50
C GLU A 112 -14.72 12.50 9.97
N ALA A 113 -13.80 13.16 9.26
CA ALA A 113 -13.83 13.19 7.80
C ALA A 113 -13.43 11.84 7.16
N SER A 114 -12.63 11.01 7.84
CA SER A 114 -12.25 9.68 7.36
C SER A 114 -13.41 8.70 7.41
N GLU A 115 -14.25 8.77 8.46
CA GLU A 115 -15.40 7.87 8.65
C GLU A 115 -16.37 7.91 7.48
N ALA A 116 -16.63 9.10 6.93
CA ALA A 116 -17.53 9.29 5.79
C ALA A 116 -17.02 8.62 4.49
N LEU A 117 -15.74 8.23 4.44
CA LEU A 117 -15.10 7.61 3.28
C LEU A 117 -15.04 6.08 3.38
N LEU A 118 -15.31 5.49 4.55
CA LEU A 118 -15.26 4.03 4.76
C LEU A 118 -16.37 3.29 4.00
N GLY A 119 -16.10 2.02 3.70
CA GLY A 119 -17.01 1.09 3.03
C GLY A 119 -16.80 0.99 1.52
N LEU A 120 -17.72 0.29 0.85
CA LEU A 120 -17.71 0.07 -0.59
C LEU A 120 -18.19 1.32 -1.34
N ARG A 121 -17.30 1.98 -2.06
CA ARG A 121 -17.59 3.25 -2.77
C ARG A 121 -16.86 3.34 -4.10
N ASP A 122 -17.36 4.20 -4.98
CA ASP A 122 -16.67 4.60 -6.20
C ASP A 122 -15.70 5.75 -5.89
N PHE A 123 -14.40 5.46 -5.88
CA PHE A 123 -13.35 6.42 -5.55
C PHE A 123 -12.82 7.21 -6.76
N ALA A 124 -13.56 7.28 -7.88
CA ALA A 124 -13.12 7.95 -9.10
C ALA A 124 -12.51 9.35 -8.88
N SER A 125 -13.11 10.18 -8.01
CA SER A 125 -12.62 11.52 -7.67
C SER A 125 -11.24 11.57 -6.98
N PHE A 126 -10.79 10.44 -6.44
CA PHE A 126 -9.50 10.27 -5.75
C PHE A 126 -8.51 9.44 -6.56
N CYS A 127 -8.94 8.88 -7.69
CA CYS A 127 -8.11 8.05 -8.56
C CYS A 127 -7.54 8.87 -9.72
N LYS A 128 -6.29 8.59 -10.09
CA LYS A 128 -5.83 8.94 -11.45
C LYS A 128 -6.44 7.93 -12.43
N PHE A 129 -7.04 8.43 -13.51
CA PHE A 129 -7.63 7.59 -14.55
C PHE A 129 -6.63 6.53 -15.03
N ARG A 130 -7.13 5.31 -15.18
CA ARG A 130 -6.40 4.19 -15.76
C ARG A 130 -7.41 3.31 -16.49
N GLU A 131 -7.19 3.19 -17.79
CA GLU A 131 -7.99 2.34 -18.67
C GLU A 131 -8.03 0.89 -18.18
N GLY A 132 -9.19 0.24 -18.32
CA GLY A 132 -9.41 -1.14 -17.91
C GLY A 132 -9.38 -1.39 -16.39
N SER A 133 -9.53 -0.35 -15.56
CA SER A 133 -9.57 -0.52 -14.10
C SER A 133 -10.80 0.13 -13.47
N THR A 134 -11.49 -0.64 -12.62
CA THR A 134 -12.57 -0.10 -11.78
C THR A 134 -12.01 0.81 -10.69
N THR A 135 -12.78 1.82 -10.30
CA THR A 135 -12.53 2.74 -9.17
C THR A 135 -13.35 2.38 -7.93
N ILE A 136 -14.17 1.33 -8.00
CA ILE A 136 -14.95 0.83 -6.87
C ILE A 136 -14.03 0.05 -5.93
N ARG A 137 -13.89 0.49 -4.69
CA ARG A 137 -13.07 -0.15 -3.65
C ARG A 137 -13.81 -0.18 -2.33
N GLU A 138 -13.43 -1.11 -1.48
CA GLU A 138 -13.87 -1.16 -0.10
C GLU A 138 -12.75 -0.60 0.80
N LEU A 139 -12.94 0.63 1.28
CA LEU A 139 -12.03 1.22 2.25
C LEU A 139 -12.44 0.72 3.65
N GLN A 140 -11.61 -0.16 4.21
CA GLN A 140 -11.91 -0.90 5.44
C GLN A 140 -11.36 -0.20 6.69
N GLN A 141 -10.28 0.57 6.53
CA GLN A 141 -9.72 1.38 7.60
C GLN A 141 -9.20 2.70 7.03
N PHE A 142 -9.48 3.78 7.73
CA PHE A 142 -8.83 5.07 7.54
C PHE A 142 -8.86 5.82 8.87
N ALA A 143 -7.78 5.70 9.63
CA ALA A 143 -7.72 6.23 10.99
C ALA A 143 -6.41 6.98 11.22
N TRP A 144 -6.50 8.08 11.95
CA TRP A 144 -5.41 8.97 12.29
C TRP A 144 -5.11 8.89 13.78
N GLN A 145 -3.82 8.86 14.11
CA GLN A 145 -3.33 8.87 15.48
C GLN A 145 -2.17 9.84 15.62
N ARG A 146 -2.11 10.54 16.75
CA ARG A 146 -0.93 11.31 17.15
C ARG A 146 0.04 10.37 17.86
N LEU A 147 1.22 10.19 17.30
CA LEU A 147 2.28 9.33 17.85
C LEU A 147 3.21 10.09 18.79
N ASP A 148 3.38 11.39 18.55
CA ASP A 148 4.20 12.31 19.34
C ASP A 148 3.63 13.74 19.21
N ALA A 149 4.17 14.71 19.94
CA ALA A 149 3.75 16.10 19.97
C ALA A 149 3.42 16.66 18.58
N HIS A 150 4.26 16.38 17.58
CA HIS A 150 4.08 16.83 16.20
C HIS A 150 3.96 15.73 15.16
N LEU A 151 4.08 14.45 15.53
CA LEU A 151 4.06 13.34 14.59
C LEU A 151 2.67 12.69 14.55
N ILE A 152 2.05 12.67 13.37
CA ILE A 152 0.74 12.06 13.15
C ILE A 152 0.87 10.99 12.07
N GLU A 153 0.21 9.86 12.28
CA GLU A 153 0.17 8.73 11.35
C GLU A 153 -1.28 8.42 10.96
N ALA A 154 -1.54 8.33 9.65
CA ALA A 154 -2.75 7.71 9.12
C ALA A 154 -2.47 6.22 8.86
N ARG A 155 -3.41 5.34 9.19
CA ARG A 155 -3.45 3.94 8.75
C ARG A 155 -4.61 3.74 7.80
N VAL A 156 -4.31 3.18 6.63
CA VAL A 156 -5.25 3.04 5.52
C VAL A 156 -5.24 1.60 5.03
N SER A 157 -6.39 0.94 5.06
CA SER A 157 -6.52 -0.46 4.65
C SER A 157 -7.71 -0.62 3.71
N ALA A 158 -7.53 -1.34 2.61
CA ALA A 158 -8.59 -1.60 1.63
C ALA A 158 -8.35 -2.94 0.93
N ASP A 159 -9.40 -3.46 0.28
CA ASP A 159 -9.33 -4.63 -0.60
C ASP A 159 -8.32 -4.41 -1.74
N ALA A 160 -8.36 -3.22 -2.34
CA ALA A 160 -7.40 -2.73 -3.31
C ALA A 160 -7.40 -1.20 -3.35
N PHE A 161 -6.41 -0.63 -4.03
CA PHE A 161 -6.33 0.81 -4.26
C PHE A 161 -6.23 1.09 -5.76
N CYS A 162 -6.85 2.18 -6.21
CA CYS A 162 -6.60 2.72 -7.54
C CYS A 162 -5.34 3.60 -7.54
N HIS A 163 -4.91 4.05 -8.73
CA HIS A 163 -3.69 4.84 -8.87
C HIS A 163 -3.82 6.17 -8.09
N SER A 164 -2.84 6.43 -7.21
CA SER A 164 -2.76 7.61 -6.34
C SER A 164 -3.86 7.75 -5.28
N MET A 165 -4.76 6.77 -5.13
CA MET A 165 -5.92 6.82 -4.21
C MET A 165 -5.55 7.31 -2.80
N VAL A 166 -4.62 6.61 -2.14
CA VAL A 166 -4.25 6.90 -0.75
C VAL A 166 -3.71 8.32 -0.61
N ARG A 167 -2.90 8.78 -1.57
CA ARG A 167 -2.31 10.12 -1.54
C ARG A 167 -3.34 11.22 -1.78
N SER A 168 -4.33 10.97 -2.64
CA SER A 168 -5.43 11.91 -2.87
C SER A 168 -6.35 12.00 -1.65
N LEU A 169 -6.65 10.85 -1.02
CA LEU A 169 -7.42 10.78 0.23
C LEU A 169 -6.72 11.52 1.36
N VAL A 170 -5.44 11.23 1.60
CA VAL A 170 -4.62 11.91 2.59
C VAL A 170 -4.57 13.42 2.31
N GLY A 171 -4.31 13.84 1.08
CA GLY A 171 -4.21 15.26 0.75
C GLY A 171 -5.53 16.00 0.96
N ALA A 172 -6.67 15.37 0.68
CA ALA A 172 -7.98 15.94 0.99
C ALA A 172 -8.20 16.09 2.51
N LEU A 173 -7.85 15.07 3.29
CA LEU A 173 -7.99 15.12 4.75
C LEU A 173 -7.06 16.12 5.41
N LEU A 174 -5.83 16.30 4.92
CA LEU A 174 -4.91 17.31 5.48
C LEU A 174 -5.49 18.73 5.37
N LEU A 175 -6.25 19.04 4.31
CA LEU A 175 -6.97 20.31 4.18
C LEU A 175 -8.15 20.45 5.15
N VAL A 176 -8.74 19.33 5.59
CA VAL A 176 -9.75 19.34 6.66
C VAL A 176 -9.06 19.52 8.01
N GLY A 177 -8.00 18.76 8.27
CA GLY A 177 -7.27 18.78 9.53
C GLY A 177 -6.67 20.14 9.87
N ASP A 178 -6.27 20.94 8.86
CA ASP A 178 -5.77 22.30 9.04
C ASP A 178 -6.83 23.41 8.93
N GLY A 179 -8.11 23.02 8.76
CA GLY A 179 -9.26 23.92 8.74
C GLY A 179 -9.52 24.64 7.42
N ARG A 180 -8.77 24.35 6.35
CA ARG A 180 -8.98 24.97 5.02
C ARG A 180 -10.20 24.42 4.27
N ARG A 181 -10.73 23.28 4.70
CA ARG A 181 -11.94 22.64 4.18
C ARG A 181 -12.80 22.13 5.33
N PRO A 182 -14.13 22.14 5.20
CA PRO A 182 -15.02 21.59 6.21
C PRO A 182 -14.96 20.05 6.21
N ILE A 183 -15.35 19.44 7.34
CA ILE A 183 -15.28 18.00 7.57
C ILE A 183 -16.07 17.18 6.54
N GLY A 184 -17.18 17.71 6.03
CA GLY A 184 -18.01 17.03 5.01
C GLY A 184 -17.44 17.07 3.58
N TRP A 185 -16.45 17.92 3.31
CA TRP A 185 -15.95 18.18 1.96
C TRP A 185 -15.36 16.94 1.25
N PRO A 186 -14.57 16.06 1.90
CA PRO A 186 -14.07 14.85 1.24
C PRO A 186 -15.20 13.93 0.74
N ALA A 187 -16.31 13.84 1.48
CA ALA A 187 -17.48 13.05 1.07
C ALA A 187 -18.23 13.71 -0.10
N GLU A 188 -18.26 15.05 -0.18
CA GLU A 188 -18.77 15.79 -1.33
C GLU A 188 -17.92 15.54 -2.58
N VAL A 189 -16.59 15.59 -2.45
CA VAL A 189 -15.65 15.26 -3.53
C VAL A 189 -15.87 13.83 -4.02
N LEU A 190 -16.08 12.88 -3.10
CA LEU A 190 -16.38 11.50 -3.47
C LEU A 190 -17.65 11.39 -4.34
N ARG A 191 -18.70 12.15 -4.00
CA ARG A 191 -19.97 12.15 -4.73
C ARG A 191 -19.90 12.89 -6.07
N SER A 192 -19.05 13.93 -6.19
CA SER A 192 -19.01 14.79 -7.37
C SER A 192 -18.44 14.11 -8.63
N LYS A 193 -17.74 12.98 -8.47
CA LYS A 193 -16.97 12.28 -9.52
C LYS A 193 -15.96 13.17 -10.27
N THR A 194 -15.73 14.38 -9.78
CA THR A 194 -14.83 15.38 -10.35
C THR A 194 -13.61 15.46 -9.46
N ARG A 195 -12.42 15.38 -10.08
CA ARG A 195 -11.18 15.41 -9.33
C ARG A 195 -10.89 16.82 -8.83
N ASP A 196 -11.16 17.04 -7.55
CA ASP A 196 -10.84 18.27 -6.80
C ASP A 196 -10.00 17.97 -5.54
N SER A 197 -9.23 16.88 -5.56
CA SER A 197 -8.41 16.45 -4.42
C SER A 197 -6.93 16.83 -4.59
N ALA A 198 -6.35 17.41 -3.53
CA ALA A 198 -4.92 17.60 -3.42
C ALA A 198 -4.24 16.23 -3.29
N VAL A 199 -3.16 16.00 -4.04
CA VAL A 199 -2.39 14.74 -3.95
C VAL A 199 -1.22 14.94 -3.00
N ALA A 200 -1.25 14.25 -1.85
CA ALA A 200 -0.19 14.35 -0.87
C ALA A 200 1.17 13.89 -1.44
N PRO A 201 2.31 14.45 -0.99
CA PRO A 201 3.64 14.00 -1.41
C PRO A 201 3.88 12.51 -1.13
N ALA A 202 4.65 11.85 -1.99
CA ALA A 202 4.83 10.39 -1.95
C ALA A 202 5.63 9.89 -0.73
N HIS A 203 6.63 10.66 -0.29
CA HIS A 203 7.58 10.24 0.75
C HIS A 203 6.96 9.97 2.11
N GLY A 204 5.80 10.55 2.42
CA GLY A 204 5.07 10.23 3.65
C GLY A 204 4.40 8.85 3.63
N LEU A 205 4.21 8.25 2.46
CA LEU A 205 3.46 7.00 2.28
C LEU A 205 4.38 5.78 2.35
N THR A 206 3.96 4.75 3.09
CA THR A 206 4.63 3.44 3.15
C THR A 206 3.60 2.31 3.02
N LEU A 207 3.83 1.35 2.13
CA LEU A 207 3.13 0.05 2.14
C LEU A 207 3.67 -0.80 3.30
N ILE A 208 2.84 -1.04 4.32
CA ILE A 208 3.27 -1.70 5.57
C ILE A 208 2.87 -3.17 5.65
N GLY A 209 1.94 -3.64 4.81
CA GLY A 209 1.51 -5.04 4.83
C GLY A 209 0.57 -5.40 3.70
N VAL A 210 0.47 -6.70 3.45
CA VAL A 210 -0.47 -7.31 2.50
C VAL A 210 -1.00 -8.58 3.13
N ASP A 211 -2.33 -8.69 3.18
CA ASP A 211 -3.00 -9.87 3.72
C ASP A 211 -3.32 -10.84 2.58
N TYR A 212 -3.17 -12.12 2.88
CA TYR A 212 -3.52 -13.24 2.02
C TYR A 212 -4.45 -14.18 2.78
N PRO A 213 -5.35 -14.90 2.08
CA PRO A 213 -6.16 -15.94 2.68
C PRO A 213 -5.27 -17.16 3.05
N PRO A 214 -5.83 -18.17 3.74
CA PRO A 214 -5.17 -19.46 3.95
C PRO A 214 -4.62 -20.08 2.66
N ASP A 215 -3.57 -20.91 2.79
CA ASP A 215 -2.78 -21.40 1.66
C ASP A 215 -3.60 -22.21 0.64
N ASP A 216 -4.64 -22.92 1.10
CA ASP A 216 -5.57 -23.71 0.29
C ASP A 216 -6.58 -22.86 -0.51
N GLU A 217 -6.74 -21.57 -0.17
CA GLU A 217 -7.62 -20.64 -0.87
C GLU A 217 -6.90 -19.73 -1.87
N LEU A 218 -5.55 -19.70 -1.86
CA LEU A 218 -4.74 -18.73 -2.62
C LEU A 218 -4.97 -18.80 -4.13
N ALA A 219 -5.06 -20.01 -4.68
CA ALA A 219 -5.23 -20.26 -6.11
C ALA A 219 -6.61 -19.81 -6.59
N ALA A 220 -7.67 -20.27 -5.91
CA ALA A 220 -9.05 -19.88 -6.21
C ALA A 220 -9.24 -18.36 -6.12
N ARG A 221 -8.65 -17.73 -5.10
CA ARG A 221 -8.67 -16.26 -4.95
C ARG A 221 -8.00 -15.55 -6.12
N ALA A 222 -6.85 -16.05 -6.59
CA ALA A 222 -6.14 -15.47 -7.71
C ALA A 222 -6.98 -15.52 -9.00
N GLU A 223 -7.63 -16.65 -9.27
CA GLU A 223 -8.51 -16.84 -10.43
C GLU A 223 -9.72 -15.91 -10.41
N GLN A 224 -10.46 -15.86 -9.29
CA GLN A 224 -11.60 -14.95 -9.12
C GLN A 224 -11.20 -13.48 -9.37
N THR A 225 -10.06 -13.06 -8.82
CA THR A 225 -9.59 -11.68 -8.95
C THR A 225 -9.13 -11.36 -10.37
N ARG A 226 -8.65 -12.35 -11.14
CA ARG A 226 -8.33 -12.19 -12.56
C ARG A 226 -9.59 -12.13 -13.43
N ALA A 227 -10.58 -13.00 -13.16
CA ALA A 227 -11.84 -13.03 -13.89
C ALA A 227 -12.61 -11.70 -13.79
N LEU A 228 -12.65 -11.09 -12.60
CA LEU A 228 -13.22 -9.74 -12.40
C LEU A 228 -12.48 -8.61 -13.15
N ARG A 229 -11.28 -8.88 -13.69
CA ARG A 229 -10.41 -7.88 -14.35
C ARG A 229 -10.22 -8.10 -15.84
N GLN A 230 -10.59 -9.25 -16.39
CA GLN A 230 -10.73 -9.38 -17.84
C GLN A 230 -11.99 -8.62 -18.23
N PRO A 231 -11.94 -7.68 -19.21
CA PRO A 231 -13.16 -7.11 -19.74
C PRO A 231 -14.01 -8.28 -20.22
N THR A 232 -15.26 -8.36 -19.77
CA THR A 232 -16.23 -9.24 -20.40
C THR A 232 -16.19 -8.92 -21.89
N GLU A 233 -15.79 -9.87 -22.73
CA GLU A 233 -15.99 -9.76 -24.17
C GLU A 233 -17.50 -9.66 -24.39
N ALA A 234 -18.00 -8.42 -24.48
CA ALA A 234 -19.37 -8.15 -24.85
C ALA A 234 -19.47 -8.42 -26.35
N SER A 235 -20.11 -9.55 -26.69
CA SER A 235 -20.69 -9.81 -28.00
C SER A 235 -21.80 -8.81 -28.32
#